data_AF-A0A8T4QB54-F1
#
_entry.id   AF-A0A8T4QB54-F1
#
_cell.length_a   1.000
_cell.length_b   1.000
_cell.length_c   1.000
_cell.angle_alpha   90.00
_cell.angle_beta   90.00
_cell.angle_gamma   90.00
#
_symmetry.space_group_name_H-M   'P 1'
#
loop_
_entity.id
_entity.type
_entity.pdbx_description
1 polymer ?
#
loop_
_entity_poly.entity_id
_entity_poly.type
_entity_poly.pdbx_seq_one_letter_code
_entity_poly.pdbx_strand_id
1 'polypeptide(L)' 'MLISHEGFITTFVYVALQLETFERKFVKFKPGSITTLEFNDKFEIEKWNLGNVDHLIRRE' A
#
# COMPACT_ATOMS: atom_id res chain seq x y z
N MET A 1 -7.31 -4.46 12.31
CA MET A 1 -5.92 -3.99 12.28
C MET A 1 -5.03 -5.20 12.02
N LEU A 2 -4.13 -5.10 11.03
CA LEU A 2 -3.18 -6.15 10.66
C LEU A 2 -1.77 -5.65 11.00
N ILE A 3 -0.99 -6.46 11.72
CA ILE A 3 0.42 -6.19 12.01
C ILE A 3 1.23 -7.31 11.38
N SER A 4 2.15 -6.97 10.49
CA SER A 4 2.94 -7.96 9.75
C SER A 4 4.28 -7.38 9.31
N HIS A 5 5.10 -8.22 8.69
CA HIS A 5 6.37 -7.82 8.10
C HIS A 5 6.16 -7.03 6.80
N GLU A 6 7.13 -6.18 6.47
CA GLU A 6 7.12 -5.29 5.32
C GLU A 6 6.73 -6.02 4.02
N GLY A 7 7.37 -7.14 3.69
CA GLY A 7 7.08 -7.87 2.45
C GLY A 7 5.62 -8.36 2.34
N PHE A 8 4.98 -8.70 3.46
CA PHE A 8 3.56 -9.07 3.46
C PHE A 8 2.68 -7.85 3.23
N ILE A 9 2.93 -6.75 3.96
CA ILE A 9 2.16 -5.50 3.82
C ILE A 9 2.28 -4.96 2.39
N THR A 10 3.47 -4.96 1.82
CA THR A 10 3.72 -4.55 0.42
C THR A 10 2.92 -5.38 -0.56
N THR A 11 2.94 -6.71 -0.41
CA THR A 11 2.17 -7.61 -1.29
C THR A 11 0.66 -7.39 -1.13
N PHE A 12 0.18 -7.26 0.10
CA PHE A 12 -1.23 -7.05 0.40
C PHE A 12 -1.75 -5.75 -0.21
N VAL A 13 -1.06 -4.63 0.04
CA VAL A 13 -1.42 -3.31 -0.49
C VAL A 13 -1.45 -3.32 -2.02
N TYR A 14 -0.46 -3.97 -2.64
CA TYR A 14 -0.39 -4.09 -4.09
C TYR A 14 -1.60 -4.83 -4.69
N VAL A 15 -1.97 -5.97 -4.10
CA VAL A 15 -3.14 -6.75 -4.53
C VAL A 15 -4.42 -5.96 -4.28
N ALA A 16 -4.53 -5.33 -3.13
CA ALA A 16 -5.73 -4.60 -2.73
C ALA A 16 -5.98 -3.36 -3.61
N LEU A 17 -4.93 -2.64 -3.98
CA LEU A 17 -5.00 -1.45 -4.83
C LEU A 17 -4.97 -1.75 -6.34
N GLN A 18 -4.87 -3.03 -6.75
CA GLN A 18 -4.80 -3.45 -8.16
C GLN A 18 -3.71 -2.71 -8.96
N LEU A 19 -2.57 -2.39 -8.34
CA LEU A 19 -1.48 -1.64 -8.97
C LEU A 19 -0.87 -2.42 -10.14
N GLU A 20 -0.37 -1.73 -11.17
CA GLU A 20 0.24 -2.41 -12.32
C GLU A 20 1.59 -3.06 -11.96
N THR A 21 1.95 -4.16 -12.62
CA THR A 21 3.15 -4.97 -12.30
C THR A 21 4.46 -4.17 -12.34
N PHE A 22 4.52 -3.06 -13.08
CA PHE A 22 5.66 -2.16 -13.14
C PHE A 22 5.87 -1.35 -11.85
N GLU A 23 4.82 -1.08 -11.08
CA GLU A 23 4.88 -0.34 -9.81
C GLU A 23 5.39 -1.19 -8.64
N ARG A 24 5.48 -2.53 -8.82
CA ARG A 24 5.95 -3.49 -7.81
C ARG A 24 7.32 -3.18 -7.22
N LYS A 25 8.20 -2.50 -7.94
CA LYS A 25 9.61 -2.37 -7.54
C LYS A 25 9.90 -1.21 -6.59
N PHE A 26 8.89 -0.42 -6.19
CA PHE A 26 9.20 0.91 -5.65
C PHE A 26 8.51 1.29 -4.34
N VAL A 27 7.65 0.46 -3.73
CA VAL A 27 7.05 0.79 -2.42
C VAL A 27 7.73 -0.03 -1.34
N LYS A 28 8.59 0.62 -0.54
CA LYS A 28 9.22 0.02 0.64
C LYS A 28 8.72 0.72 1.90
N PHE A 29 8.04 -0.02 2.77
CA PHE A 29 7.55 0.54 4.03
C PHE A 29 8.64 0.51 5.09
N LYS A 30 8.82 1.63 5.79
CA LYS A 30 9.67 1.67 6.98
C LYS A 30 9.04 0.86 8.12
N PRO A 31 9.86 0.25 9.01
CA PRO A 31 9.35 -0.34 10.24
C PRO A 31 8.51 0.68 11.03
N GLY A 32 7.36 0.24 11.53
CA GLY A 32 6.42 1.11 12.26
C GLY A 32 5.54 1.99 11.37
N SER A 33 5.66 1.93 10.04
CA SER A 33 4.74 2.61 9.14
C SER A 33 3.32 2.03 9.25
N ILE A 34 2.33 2.92 9.28
CA ILE A 34 0.92 2.57 9.29
C ILE A 34 0.34 2.90 7.92
N THR A 35 -0.27 1.89 7.30
CA THR A 35 -1.05 2.04 6.08
C THR A 35 -2.53 1.95 6.41
N THR A 36 -3.31 2.89 5.90
CA THR A 36 -4.77 2.92 6.09
C THR A 36 -5.46 2.74 4.74
N LEU A 37 -6.43 1.83 4.67
CA LEU A 37 -7.29 1.60 3.50
C LEU A 37 -8.73 1.81 3.95
N GLU A 38 -9.45 2.66 3.24
CA GLU A 38 -10.88 2.93 3.45
C GLU A 38 -11.68 2.21 2.36
N PHE A 39 -12.64 1.38 2.77
CA PHE A 39 -13.48 0.61 1.88
C PHE A 39 -14.89 1.20 1.85
N ASN A 40 -15.51 1.20 0.68
CA ASN A 40 -16.93 1.52 0.53
C ASN A 40 -17.81 0.33 0.93
N ASP A 41 -19.14 0.49 0.86
CA ASP A 41 -20.13 -0.55 1.19
C ASP A 41 -20.05 -1.80 0.30
N LYS A 42 -19.36 -1.71 -0.85
CA LYS A 42 -19.11 -2.83 -1.78
C LYS A 42 -17.75 -3.50 -1.54
N PHE A 43 -17.04 -3.14 -0.48
CA PHE A 43 -15.67 -3.58 -0.18
C PHE A 43 -14.63 -3.19 -1.25
N GLU A 44 -14.88 -2.13 -1.99
CA GLU A 44 -13.90 -1.54 -2.90
C GLU A 44 -13.13 -0.43 -2.16
N ILE A 45 -11.83 -0.29 -2.44
CA ILE A 45 -11.02 0.75 -1.81
C ILE A 45 -11.35 2.10 -2.44
N GLU A 46 -11.82 3.04 -1.63
CA GLU A 46 -12.17 4.39 -2.07
C GLU A 46 -11.06 5.39 -1.72
N LYS A 47 -10.38 5.20 -0.58
CA LYS A 47 -9.24 6.03 -0.16
C LYS A 47 -8.15 5.19 0.47
N TRP A 48 -6.90 5.67 0.35
CA TRP A 48 -5.76 5.03 0.97
C TRP A 48 -4.72 6.05 1.41
N ASN A 49 -3.99 5.71 2.46
CA ASN A 49 -2.82 6.43 2.94
C ASN A 49 -1.72 5.41 3.22
N LEU A 50 -0.72 5.37 2.33
CA LEU A 50 0.51 4.61 2.57
C LEU A 50 1.37 5.50 3.44
N GLY A 51 1.66 5.10 4.67
CA GLY A 51 2.40 5.91 5.65
C GLY A 51 3.83 6.25 5.23
N ASN A 52 4.81 6.01 6.09
CA ASN A 52 6.19 6.37 5.74
C ASN A 52 6.78 5.36 4.73
N VAL A 53 6.83 5.76 3.45
CA VAL A 53 7.35 4.96 2.32
C VAL A 53 8.61 5.63 1.80
N ASP A 54 9.67 4.86 1.53
CA ASP A 54 10.94 5.42 1.04
C ASP A 54 10.91 5.89 -0.43
N HIS A 55 10.02 5.33 -1.26
CA HIS A 55 9.88 5.72 -2.65
C HIS A 55 8.41 5.70 -3.09
N LEU A 56 7.96 6.79 -3.69
CA LEU A 56 6.71 6.94 -4.44
C LEU A 56 7.13 7.68 -5.70
N ILE A 57 7.10 7.04 -6.87
CA ILE A 57 7.40 7.74 -8.12
C ILE A 57 6.24 8.72 -8.37
N ARG A 58 6.49 10.02 -8.16
CA ARG A 58 5.68 11.07 -8.80
C ARG A 58 5.89 10.95 -10.30
N ARG A 59 4.83 10.69 -11.07
CA ARG A 59 4.80 11.13 -12.47
C ARG A 59 4.69 12.66 -12.45
N GLU A 60 5.72 13.33 -12.97
CA GLU A 60 5.52 14.57 -13.73
C GLU A 60 4.84 14.23 -15.06
#